data_AF-A0A1H1PX95-F1
#
_entry.id   AF-A0A1H1PX95-F1
#
_cell.length_a   1.000
_cell.length_b   1.000
_cell.length_c   1.000
_cell.angle_alpha   90.00
_cell.angle_beta   90.00
_cell.angle_gamma   90.00
#
_symmetry.space_group_name_H-M   'P 1'
#
loop_
_entity.id
_entity.type
_entity.pdbx_description
1 polymer ?
#
loop_
_entity_poly.entity_id
_entity_poly.type
_entity_poly.pdbx_seq_one_letter_code
_entity_poly.pdbx_strand_id
1 'polypeptide(L)'
;MEHKNDFIEREIQKISFFLRKMFSSISSTDEVFSLQAFNEDLKEKLDFGFYELLALNEEELKNKIHGVDILILEDLLKVFYEIDKEEIVTLESYNLSRVSLILINEIENKSKVFSFERQQIKNYFNSEKKEIESLFLRKQQHKK
;
A
#
# COMPACT_ATOMS: atom_id res chain seq x y z
N MET A 1 13.23 -29.09 -10.22
CA MET A 1 12.18 -28.07 -10.00
C MET A 1 12.32 -27.39 -8.64
N GLU A 2 12.92 -28.02 -7.64
CA GLU A 2 13.19 -27.44 -6.31
C GLU A 2 13.98 -26.12 -6.36
N HIS A 3 15.10 -26.05 -7.09
CA HIS A 3 15.93 -24.84 -7.13
C HIS A 3 15.23 -23.55 -7.61
N LYS A 4 14.20 -23.66 -8.45
CA LYS A 4 13.43 -22.49 -8.90
C LYS A 4 12.48 -22.02 -7.81
N ASN A 5 11.86 -22.94 -7.08
CA ASN A 5 10.98 -22.62 -5.96
C ASN A 5 11.79 -21.99 -4.81
N ASP A 6 12.98 -22.53 -4.50
CA ASP A 6 13.88 -21.98 -3.48
C ASP A 6 14.36 -20.56 -3.84
N PHE A 7 14.53 -20.28 -5.13
CA PHE A 7 14.87 -18.92 -5.58
C PHE A 7 13.70 -17.97 -5.35
N ILE A 8 12.49 -18.33 -5.81
CA ILE A 8 11.30 -17.50 -5.65
C ILE A 8 11.02 -17.22 -4.17
N GLU A 9 11.09 -18.25 -3.32
CA GLU A 9 10.87 -18.09 -1.88
C GLU A 9 11.88 -17.13 -1.24
N ARG A 10 13.16 -17.21 -1.65
CA ARG A 10 14.19 -16.28 -1.18
C ARG A 10 13.94 -14.84 -1.63
N GLU A 11 13.49 -14.63 -2.86
CA GLU A 11 13.15 -13.29 -3.34
C GLU A 11 11.94 -12.71 -2.59
N ILE A 12 10.90 -13.51 -2.36
CA ILE A 12 9.76 -13.10 -1.53
C ILE A 12 10.23 -12.70 -0.12
N GLN A 13 11.08 -13.52 0.52
CA GLN A 13 11.61 -13.22 1.85
C GLN A 13 12.43 -11.92 1.88
N LYS A 14 13.27 -11.66 0.87
CA LYS A 14 14.05 -10.41 0.78
C LYS A 14 13.14 -9.19 0.67
N ILE A 15 12.10 -9.28 -0.16
CA ILE A 15 11.16 -8.16 -0.37
C ILE A 15 10.35 -7.93 0.90
N SER A 16 9.81 -8.99 1.52
CA SER A 16 9.12 -8.89 2.81
C SER A 16 10.00 -8.30 3.90
N PHE A 17 11.27 -8.72 3.99
CA PHE A 17 12.21 -8.16 4.97
C PHE A 17 12.44 -6.66 4.74
N PHE A 18 12.62 -6.25 3.48
CA PHE A 18 12.73 -4.84 3.11
C PHE A 18 11.49 -4.04 3.55
N LEU A 19 10.28 -4.49 3.21
CA LEU A 19 9.04 -3.79 3.54
C LEU A 19 8.83 -3.67 5.06
N ARG A 20 9.15 -4.72 5.82
CA ARG A 20 9.07 -4.68 7.30
C ARG A 20 10.09 -3.73 7.92
N LYS A 21 11.27 -3.61 7.33
CA LYS A 21 12.25 -2.60 7.73
C LYS A 21 11.69 -1.20 7.49
N MET A 22 11.10 -0.95 6.32
CA MET A 22 10.49 0.35 6.02
C MET A 22 9.34 0.68 6.98
N PHE A 23 8.46 -0.29 7.26
CA PHE A 23 7.42 -0.14 8.28
C PHE A 23 8.01 0.24 9.64
N SER A 24 9.08 -0.45 10.07
CA SER A 24 9.74 -0.17 11.34
C SER A 24 10.35 1.23 11.37
N SER A 25 10.99 1.66 10.28
CA SER A 25 11.57 3.00 10.15
C SER A 25 10.52 4.11 10.17
N ILE A 26 9.31 3.88 9.64
CA ILE A 26 8.21 4.84 9.74
C ILE A 26 7.70 4.93 11.18
N SER A 27 7.53 3.78 11.84
CA SER A 27 7.00 3.73 13.21
C SER A 27 8.00 4.17 14.30
N SER A 28 9.27 4.33 13.94
CA SER A 28 10.35 4.70 14.86
C SER A 28 10.56 6.22 14.86
N THR A 29 10.66 6.82 16.03
CA THR A 29 10.93 8.27 16.18
C THR A 29 12.36 8.67 15.81
N ASP A 30 13.27 7.70 15.68
CA ASP A 30 14.72 7.94 15.61
C ASP A 30 15.28 7.83 14.18
N GLU A 31 14.54 7.21 13.25
CA GLU A 31 14.97 7.06 11.86
C GLU A 31 14.21 8.02 10.92
N VAL A 32 14.95 8.78 10.11
CA VAL A 32 14.34 9.66 9.12
C VAL A 32 13.88 8.82 7.93
N PHE A 33 12.58 8.52 7.87
CA PHE A 33 11.97 7.90 6.71
C PHE A 33 12.00 8.83 5.49
N SER A 34 12.44 8.32 4.35
CA SER A 34 12.44 9.03 3.07
C SER A 34 11.56 8.32 2.07
N LEU A 35 10.45 8.96 1.68
CA LEU A 35 9.57 8.47 0.62
C LEU A 35 10.27 8.35 -0.73
N GLN A 36 11.22 9.24 -1.01
CA GLN A 36 12.00 9.18 -2.24
C GLN A 36 12.84 7.90 -2.27
N ALA A 37 13.51 7.58 -1.16
CA ALA A 37 14.30 6.35 -1.04
C ALA A 37 13.39 5.12 -1.14
N PHE A 38 12.27 5.12 -0.42
CA PHE A 38 11.27 4.06 -0.50
C PHE A 38 10.77 3.82 -1.93
N ASN A 39 10.49 4.89 -2.68
CA ASN A 39 10.02 4.80 -4.05
C ASN A 39 11.07 4.17 -4.99
N GLU A 40 12.34 4.54 -4.86
CA GLU A 40 13.41 3.97 -5.70
C GLU A 40 13.71 2.51 -5.31
N ASP A 41 13.73 2.19 -4.02
CA ASP A 41 13.94 0.82 -3.55
C ASP A 41 12.79 -0.11 -3.99
N LEU A 42 11.54 0.38 -4.00
CA LEU A 42 10.41 -0.35 -4.52
C LEU A 42 10.56 -0.67 -6.00
N LYS A 43 10.98 0.31 -6.82
CA LYS A 43 11.21 0.10 -8.26
C LYS A 43 12.26 -0.97 -8.49
N GLU A 44 13.35 -0.95 -7.73
CA GLU A 44 14.41 -1.95 -7.86
C GLU A 44 13.90 -3.38 -7.56
N LYS A 45 12.98 -3.52 -6.59
CA LYS A 45 12.57 -4.84 -6.07
C LYS A 45 11.30 -5.41 -6.70
N LEU A 46 10.38 -4.55 -7.14
CA LEU A 46 9.06 -4.93 -7.62
C LEU A 46 8.74 -4.40 -9.03
N ASP A 47 9.68 -3.69 -9.67
CA ASP A 47 9.49 -3.08 -10.99
C ASP A 47 8.36 -2.04 -11.03
N PHE A 48 8.09 -1.43 -9.86
CA PHE A 48 7.21 -0.28 -9.71
C PHE A 48 7.51 0.56 -8.48
N GLY A 49 7.24 1.86 -8.58
CA GLY A 49 7.44 2.80 -7.49
C GLY A 49 6.17 3.11 -6.68
N PHE A 50 6.35 3.68 -5.49
CA PHE A 50 5.25 4.21 -4.68
C PHE A 50 4.42 5.25 -5.45
N TYR A 51 5.08 6.26 -6.03
CA TYR A 51 4.37 7.32 -6.76
C TYR A 51 3.73 6.82 -8.06
N GLU A 52 4.31 5.79 -8.67
CA GLU A 52 3.70 5.14 -9.83
C GLU A 52 2.36 4.53 -9.44
N LEU A 53 2.30 3.74 -8.36
CA LEU A 53 1.06 3.11 -7.89
C LEU A 53 -0.06 4.13 -7.61
N LEU A 54 0.29 5.28 -7.03
CA LEU A 54 -0.67 6.36 -6.76
C LEU A 54 -1.28 6.96 -8.03
N ALA A 55 -0.49 7.02 -9.11
CA ALA A 55 -0.89 7.60 -10.38
C ALA A 55 -1.67 6.63 -11.30
N LEU A 56 -1.47 5.32 -11.16
CA LEU A 56 -2.14 4.31 -11.99
C LEU A 56 -3.66 4.31 -11.80
N ASN A 57 -4.41 4.13 -12.89
CA ASN A 57 -5.85 3.91 -12.79
C ASN A 57 -6.16 2.51 -12.19
N GLU A 58 -7.43 2.21 -11.91
CA GLU A 58 -7.81 0.96 -11.24
C GLU A 58 -7.46 -0.31 -12.04
N GLU A 59 -7.63 -0.28 -13.36
CA GLU A 59 -7.34 -1.44 -14.22
C GLU A 59 -5.83 -1.67 -14.34
N GLU A 60 -5.07 -0.61 -14.59
CA GLU A 60 -3.61 -0.64 -14.66
C GLU A 60 -3.01 -1.12 -13.34
N LEU A 61 -3.50 -0.61 -12.22
CA LEU A 61 -3.04 -0.99 -10.89
C LEU A 61 -3.29 -2.48 -10.64
N LYS A 62 -4.51 -2.98 -10.92
CA LYS A 62 -4.84 -4.41 -10.78
C LYS A 62 -3.89 -5.28 -11.62
N ASN A 63 -3.66 -4.90 -12.87
CA ASN A 63 -2.74 -5.61 -13.75
C ASN A 63 -1.31 -5.62 -13.19
N LYS A 64 -0.86 -4.49 -12.63
CA LYS A 64 0.48 -4.35 -12.05
C LYS A 64 0.69 -5.24 -10.82
N ILE A 65 -0.33 -5.37 -9.95
CA ILE A 65 -0.22 -6.13 -8.68
C ILE A 65 -0.64 -7.61 -8.81
N HIS A 66 -1.25 -8.01 -9.92
CA HIS A 66 -1.82 -9.36 -10.09
C HIS A 66 -0.80 -10.49 -9.92
N GLY A 67 0.44 -10.30 -10.40
CA GLY A 67 1.51 -11.30 -10.29
C GLY A 67 2.28 -11.28 -8.96
N VAL A 68 2.01 -10.33 -8.08
CA VAL A 68 2.78 -10.15 -6.83
C VAL A 68 2.31 -11.13 -5.76
N ASP A 69 3.26 -11.73 -5.04
CA ASP A 69 2.98 -12.66 -3.96
C ASP A 69 2.15 -11.99 -2.84
N ILE A 70 1.24 -12.76 -2.25
CA ILE A 70 0.32 -12.26 -1.22
C ILE A 70 1.07 -11.69 0.00
N LEU A 71 2.19 -12.28 0.41
CA LEU A 71 2.94 -11.82 1.58
C LEU A 71 3.54 -10.43 1.33
N ILE A 72 4.01 -10.19 0.11
CA ILE A 72 4.51 -8.89 -0.31
C ILE A 72 3.37 -7.86 -0.31
N LEU A 73 2.19 -8.23 -0.82
CA LEU A 73 1.04 -7.34 -0.83
C LEU A 73 0.55 -6.98 0.58
N GLU A 74 0.52 -7.95 1.50
CA GLU A 74 0.16 -7.71 2.91
C GLU A 74 1.21 -6.81 3.59
N ASP A 75 2.51 -7.06 3.40
CA ASP A 75 3.57 -6.20 3.95
C ASP A 75 3.53 -4.78 3.34
N LEU A 76 3.25 -4.64 2.05
CA LEU A 76 3.13 -3.35 1.36
C LEU A 76 1.91 -2.55 1.87
N LEU A 77 0.77 -3.22 2.08
CA LEU A 77 -0.43 -2.61 2.64
C LEU A 77 -0.17 -2.01 4.02
N LYS A 78 0.61 -2.69 4.87
CA LYS A 78 1.00 -2.18 6.19
C LYS A 78 1.87 -0.93 6.09
N VAL A 79 2.82 -0.90 5.16
CA VAL A 79 3.63 0.30 4.91
C VAL A 79 2.74 1.47 4.48
N PHE A 80 1.77 1.25 3.59
CA PHE A 80 0.87 2.31 3.13
C PHE A 80 -0.04 2.83 4.24
N TYR A 81 -0.53 1.93 5.09
CA TYR A 81 -1.28 2.29 6.27
C TYR A 81 -0.48 3.18 7.21
N GLU A 82 0.79 2.84 7.48
CA GLU A 82 1.62 3.64 8.38
C GLU A 82 2.04 4.99 7.76
N ILE A 83 2.27 5.04 6.44
CA ILE A 83 2.52 6.30 5.72
C ILE A 83 1.34 7.27 5.88
N ASP A 84 0.10 6.79 5.74
CA ASP A 84 -1.09 7.64 5.86
C ASP A 84 -1.33 8.03 7.33
N LYS A 85 -1.19 7.08 8.26
CA LYS A 85 -1.41 7.29 9.69
C LYS A 85 -0.41 8.27 10.31
N GLU A 86 0.84 8.26 9.88
CA GLU A 86 1.86 9.24 10.30
C GLU A 86 1.80 10.55 9.48
N GLU A 87 0.76 10.72 8.64
CA GLU A 87 0.48 11.91 7.83
C GLU A 87 1.64 12.33 6.91
N ILE A 88 2.43 11.37 6.43
CA ILE A 88 3.65 11.67 5.65
C ILE A 88 3.30 12.24 4.26
N VAL A 89 2.14 11.87 3.69
CA VAL A 89 1.69 12.32 2.35
C VAL A 89 0.27 12.88 2.36
N THR A 90 0.05 13.94 3.14
CA THR A 90 -1.26 14.60 3.29
C THR A 90 -1.94 14.97 1.96
N LEU A 91 -1.19 15.32 0.91
CA LEU A 91 -1.75 15.70 -0.39
C LEU A 91 -2.23 14.53 -1.26
N GLU A 92 -1.76 13.31 -0.99
CA GLU A 92 -2.09 12.11 -1.79
C GLU A 92 -2.98 11.12 -1.04
N SER A 93 -3.50 11.48 0.14
CA SER A 93 -4.27 10.56 1.00
C SER A 93 -5.47 9.92 0.27
N TYR A 94 -6.13 10.66 -0.64
CA TYR A 94 -7.18 10.09 -1.50
C TYR A 94 -6.66 8.96 -2.41
N ASN A 95 -5.54 9.20 -3.10
CA ASN A 95 -4.95 8.20 -4.00
C ASN A 95 -4.39 7.02 -3.20
N LEU A 96 -3.78 7.29 -2.04
CA LEU A 96 -3.27 6.27 -1.15
C LEU A 96 -4.41 5.37 -0.63
N SER A 97 -5.51 5.95 -0.18
CA SER A 97 -6.72 5.22 0.22
C SER A 97 -7.27 4.36 -0.91
N ARG A 98 -7.39 4.92 -2.12
CA ARG A 98 -7.83 4.19 -3.32
C ARG A 98 -6.93 2.98 -3.60
N VAL A 99 -5.61 3.19 -3.64
CA VAL A 99 -4.63 2.13 -3.92
C VAL A 99 -4.69 1.05 -2.83
N SER A 100 -4.73 1.44 -1.56
CA SER A 100 -4.80 0.52 -0.42
C SER A 100 -6.07 -0.35 -0.46
N LEU A 101 -7.22 0.22 -0.80
CA LEU A 101 -8.46 -0.56 -0.97
C LEU A 101 -8.38 -1.56 -2.13
N ILE A 102 -7.70 -1.19 -3.22
CA ILE A 102 -7.47 -2.10 -4.35
C ILE A 102 -6.52 -3.25 -3.95
N LEU A 103 -5.44 -2.94 -3.21
CA LEU A 103 -4.54 -3.95 -2.64
C LEU A 103 -5.30 -4.93 -1.74
N ILE A 104 -6.15 -4.43 -0.84
CA ILE A 104 -6.97 -5.26 0.04
C ILE A 104 -7.85 -6.22 -0.76
N ASN A 105 -8.51 -5.74 -1.80
CA ASN A 105 -9.35 -6.59 -2.65
C ASN A 105 -8.52 -7.67 -3.35
N GLU A 106 -7.33 -7.35 -3.85
CA GLU A 106 -6.45 -8.34 -4.48
C GLU A 106 -5.98 -9.40 -3.49
N ILE A 107 -5.62 -8.99 -2.26
CA ILE A 107 -5.24 -9.90 -1.18
C ILE A 107 -6.43 -10.81 -0.80
N GLU A 108 -7.64 -10.25 -0.66
CA GLU A 108 -8.87 -11.01 -0.36
C GLU A 108 -9.22 -12.00 -1.49
N ASN A 109 -8.96 -11.65 -2.74
CA ASN A 109 -9.15 -12.56 -3.88
C ASN A 109 -8.15 -13.71 -3.88
N LYS A 110 -6.90 -13.46 -3.46
CA LYS A 110 -5.83 -14.47 -3.38
C LYS A 110 -5.91 -15.32 -2.10
N SER A 111 -6.47 -14.78 -1.01
CA SER A 111 -6.45 -15.39 0.31
C SER A 111 -7.80 -15.95 0.74
N LYS A 112 -7.81 -17.19 1.21
CA LYS A 112 -8.96 -17.76 1.95
C LYS A 112 -8.89 -17.48 3.45
N VAL A 113 -7.82 -16.82 3.91
CA VAL A 113 -7.55 -16.62 5.33
C VAL A 113 -8.06 -15.25 5.76
N PHE A 114 -8.92 -15.26 6.78
CA PHE A 114 -9.37 -14.06 7.47
C PHE A 114 -8.20 -13.41 8.21
N SER A 115 -8.05 -12.10 8.06
CA SER A 115 -7.07 -11.29 8.79
C SER A 115 -7.78 -10.14 9.49
N PHE A 116 -7.69 -10.11 10.83
CA PHE A 116 -8.27 -9.05 11.64
C PHE A 116 -7.60 -7.70 11.36
N GLU A 117 -6.27 -7.69 11.28
CA GLU A 117 -5.47 -6.50 10.93
C GLU A 117 -5.88 -5.92 9.58
N ARG A 118 -6.05 -6.77 8.56
CA ARG A 118 -6.53 -6.33 7.23
C ARG A 118 -7.90 -5.69 7.30
N GLN A 119 -8.82 -6.21 8.13
CA GLN A 119 -10.13 -5.57 8.32
C GLN A 119 -10.01 -4.21 9.04
N GLN A 120 -9.08 -4.06 9.99
CA GLN A 120 -8.84 -2.77 10.63
C GLN A 120 -8.33 -1.73 9.61
N ILE A 121 -7.33 -2.10 8.80
CA ILE A 121 -6.78 -1.23 7.75
C ILE A 121 -7.88 -0.87 6.72
N LYS A 122 -8.69 -1.85 6.30
CA LYS A 122 -9.83 -1.64 5.40
C LYS A 122 -10.84 -0.64 5.96
N ASN A 123 -11.15 -0.75 7.24
CA ASN A 123 -12.09 0.16 7.89
C ASN A 123 -11.53 1.59 7.96
N TYR A 124 -10.26 1.74 8.29
CA TYR A 124 -9.57 3.03 8.31
C TYR A 124 -9.66 3.77 6.95
N PHE A 125 -9.25 3.13 5.86
CA PHE A 125 -9.29 3.78 4.54
C PHE A 125 -10.73 4.04 4.03
N ASN A 126 -11.70 3.23 4.46
CA ASN A 126 -13.10 3.47 4.14
C ASN A 126 -13.70 4.67 4.92
N SER A 127 -13.25 4.96 6.15
CA SER A 127 -13.66 6.17 6.87
C SER A 127 -13.08 7.43 6.22
N GLU A 128 -11.79 7.43 5.88
CA GLU A 128 -11.11 8.56 5.24
C GLU A 128 -11.76 8.94 3.91
N LYS A 129 -12.05 7.95 3.06
CA LYS A 129 -12.72 8.18 1.78
C LYS A 129 -14.06 8.90 1.94
N LYS A 130 -14.86 8.49 2.94
CA LYS A 130 -16.16 9.12 3.23
C LYS A 130 -16.01 10.56 3.71
N GLU A 131 -14.98 10.84 4.51
CA GLU A 131 -14.70 12.19 4.98
C GLU A 131 -14.34 13.12 3.81
N ILE A 132 -13.42 12.69 2.94
CA ILE A 132 -13.01 13.45 1.75
C ILE A 132 -14.21 13.72 0.82
N GLU A 133 -15.03 12.71 0.55
CA GLU A 133 -16.25 12.86 -0.27
C GLU A 133 -17.24 13.85 0.37
N SER A 134 -17.41 13.80 1.70
CA SER A 134 -18.30 14.72 2.42
C SER A 134 -17.81 16.18 2.36
N LEU A 135 -16.50 16.41 2.44
CA LEU A 135 -15.89 17.74 2.34
C LEU A 135 -16.04 18.31 0.92
N PHE A 136 -15.92 17.47 -0.10
CA PHE A 136 -16.11 17.88 -1.48
C PHE A 136 -17.55 18.32 -1.76
N LEU A 137 -18.54 17.55 -1.26
CA LEU A 137 -19.97 17.89 -1.40
C LEU A 137 -20.33 19.21 -0.70
N ARG A 138 -19.78 19.46 0.50
CA ARG A 138 -19.99 20.73 1.23
C ARG A 138 -19.43 21.94 0.46
N LYS A 139 -18.25 21.82 -0.15
CA LYS A 139 -17.63 22.89 -0.95
C LYS A 139 -18.44 23.26 -2.21
N GLN A 140 -19.20 22.32 -2.78
CA GLN A 140 -20.07 22.61 -3.93
C GLN A 140 -21.37 23.33 -3.53
N GLN A 141 -21.86 23.12 -2.30
CA GLN A 141 -23.07 23.77 -1.80
C GLN A 141 -22.87 25.26 -1.46
N HIS A 142 -21.64 25.67 -1.12
CA HIS A 142 -21.30 27.06 -0.82
C HIS A 142 -20.87 27.91 -2.04
N LYS A 143 -20.90 27.34 -3.25
CA LYS A 143 -20.62 28.05 -4.52
C LYS A 143 -21.89 28.42 -5.32
N LYS A 144 -23.08 28.24 -4.74
CA LYS A 144 -24.36 28.73 -5.27
C LYS A 144 -24.90 29.82 -4.37
#